data_AF-A0A1V4I0W5-F1
#
_entry.id   AF-A0A1V4I0W5-F1
#
_cell.length_a   1.000
_cell.length_b   1.000
_cell.length_c   1.000
_cell.angle_alpha   90.00
_cell.angle_beta   90.00
_cell.angle_gamma   90.00
#
_symmetry.space_group_name_H-M   'P 1'
#
loop_
_entity.id
_entity.type
_entity.pdbx_description
1 polymer ?
#
loop_
_entity_poly.entity_id
_entity_poly.type
_entity_poly.pdbx_seq_one_letter_code
_entity_poly.pdbx_strand_id
1 'polypeptide(L)'
;MKSHRLPFENRWTNGEHAWQWHCELERLGVSTVRTMFADHEIHRSRRQVVVYDIPPEFVRDWLAFHDRDKTRRQRLWQLIFAVVAIAALAIAVAAFLRSMT
;
A
#
# COMPACT_ATOMS: atom_id res chain seq x y z
N MET A 1 -13.38 -1.88 -25.44
CA MET A 1 -12.77 -1.04 -24.37
C MET A 1 -11.88 -1.94 -23.52
N LYS A 2 -10.63 -1.55 -23.22
CA LYS A 2 -9.76 -2.34 -22.35
C LYS A 2 -10.39 -2.38 -20.96
N SER A 3 -10.84 -3.55 -20.52
CA SER A 3 -11.30 -3.79 -19.16
C SER A 3 -10.10 -3.60 -18.23
N HIS A 4 -9.96 -2.41 -17.66
CA HIS A 4 -8.94 -2.15 -16.65
C HIS A 4 -9.45 -2.76 -15.35
N ARG A 5 -8.93 -3.94 -15.02
CA ARG A 5 -9.23 -4.61 -13.76
C ARG A 5 -8.46 -3.92 -12.64
N LEU A 6 -9.15 -3.55 -11.57
CA LEU A 6 -8.52 -2.99 -10.39
C LEU A 6 -7.66 -4.05 -9.67
N PRO A 7 -6.61 -3.63 -8.94
CA PRO A 7 -5.71 -4.54 -8.23
C PRO A 7 -6.30 -5.13 -6.94
N PHE A 8 -7.57 -4.83 -6.63
CA PHE A 8 -8.32 -5.37 -5.49
C PHE A 8 -9.78 -5.61 -5.88
N GLU A 9 -10.47 -6.46 -5.12
CA GLU A 9 -11.89 -6.77 -5.31
C GLU A 9 -12.73 -6.10 -4.21
N ASN A 10 -13.83 -5.47 -4.64
CA ASN A 10 -14.93 -4.92 -3.87
C ASN A 10 -16.24 -4.93 -4.67
N ARG A 11 -17.35 -4.52 -4.03
CA ARG A 11 -18.69 -4.52 -4.66
C ARG A 11 -18.87 -3.55 -5.84
N TRP A 12 -17.94 -2.62 -6.05
CA TRP A 12 -17.95 -1.63 -7.14
C TRP A 12 -16.90 -1.87 -8.22
N THR A 13 -16.01 -2.84 -8.05
CA THR A 13 -14.86 -3.09 -8.94
C THR A 13 -15.26 -3.36 -10.39
N ASN A 14 -16.47 -3.87 -10.59
CA ASN A 14 -17.04 -4.15 -11.91
C ASN A 14 -17.82 -2.95 -12.48
N GLY A 15 -17.90 -1.85 -11.74
CA GLY A 15 -18.57 -0.62 -12.16
C GLY A 15 -17.72 0.21 -13.11
N GLU A 16 -18.38 0.90 -14.05
CA GLU A 16 -17.74 1.72 -15.09
C GLU A 16 -16.83 2.82 -14.53
N HIS A 17 -17.14 3.33 -13.34
CA HIS A 17 -16.40 4.42 -12.67
C HIS A 17 -15.24 3.93 -11.78
N ALA A 18 -15.15 2.63 -11.53
CA ALA A 18 -14.20 2.08 -10.55
C ALA A 18 -12.74 2.38 -10.90
N TRP A 19 -12.41 2.31 -12.20
CA TRP A 19 -11.09 2.66 -12.70
C TRP A 19 -10.78 4.16 -12.53
N GLN A 20 -11.75 5.03 -12.80
CA GLN A 20 -11.58 6.47 -12.64
C GLN A 20 -11.36 6.84 -11.17
N TRP A 21 -12.16 6.25 -10.26
CA TRP A 21 -11.99 6.44 -8.82
C TRP A 21 -10.62 6.00 -8.35
N HIS A 22 -10.12 4.86 -8.83
CA HIS A 22 -8.77 4.42 -8.53
C HIS A 22 -7.72 5.42 -9.00
N CYS A 23 -7.76 5.87 -10.27
CA CYS A 23 -6.83 6.86 -10.78
C CYS A 23 -6.85 8.16 -9.97
N GLU A 24 -8.03 8.60 -9.52
CA GLU A 24 -8.16 9.81 -8.70
C GLU A 24 -7.54 9.63 -7.30
N LEU A 25 -7.77 8.48 -6.65
CA LEU A 25 -7.15 8.18 -5.36
C LEU A 25 -5.63 8.03 -5.48
N GLU A 26 -5.13 7.41 -6.54
CA GLU A 26 -3.70 7.34 -6.83
C GLU A 26 -3.10 8.75 -7.03
N ARG A 27 -3.81 9.65 -7.71
CA ARG A 27 -3.38 11.03 -7.92
C ARG A 27 -3.25 11.82 -6.61
N LEU A 28 -4.18 11.62 -5.68
CA LEU A 28 -4.17 12.27 -4.37
C LEU A 28 -3.12 11.69 -3.42
N GLY A 29 -2.84 10.39 -3.57
CA GLY A 29 -1.90 9.66 -2.75
C GLY A 29 -2.46 9.23 -1.38
N VAL A 30 -1.86 8.18 -0.84
CA VAL A 30 -2.34 7.45 0.35
C VAL A 30 -2.50 8.35 1.58
N SER A 31 -1.57 9.28 1.81
CA SER A 31 -1.62 10.16 2.98
C SER A 31 -2.81 11.12 2.93
N THR A 32 -3.02 11.77 1.79
CA THR A 32 -4.11 12.74 1.58
C THR A 32 -5.45 12.05 1.70
N VAL A 33 -5.62 10.91 1.02
CA VAL A 33 -6.84 10.10 1.07
C VAL A 33 -7.15 9.65 2.48
N ARG A 34 -6.14 9.21 3.26
CA ARG A 34 -6.33 8.81 4.66
C ARG A 34 -6.80 9.98 5.53
N THR A 35 -6.23 11.17 5.35
CA THR A 35 -6.66 12.37 6.09
C THR A 35 -8.11 12.73 5.76
N MET A 36 -8.46 12.77 4.47
CA MET A 36 -9.84 13.08 4.04
C MET A 36 -10.84 12.02 4.50
N PHE A 37 -10.44 10.75 4.50
CA PHE A 37 -11.29 9.65 4.98
C PHE A 37 -11.49 9.70 6.50
N ALA A 38 -10.42 9.95 7.28
CA ALA A 38 -10.52 10.11 8.72
C ALA A 38 -11.40 11.31 9.11
N ASP A 39 -11.25 12.43 8.39
CA ASP A 39 -12.10 13.61 8.56
C ASP A 39 -13.58 13.28 8.31
N HIS A 40 -13.87 12.54 7.24
CA HIS A 40 -15.22 12.08 6.93
C HIS A 40 -15.83 11.17 8.03
N GLU A 41 -15.03 10.24 8.57
CA GLU A 41 -15.48 9.34 9.64
C GLU A 41 -15.75 10.08 10.96
N ILE A 42 -14.87 11.02 11.33
CA ILE A 42 -14.99 11.84 12.55
C ILE A 42 -16.28 12.67 12.51
N HIS A 43 -16.59 13.26 11.35
CA HIS A 43 -17.76 14.11 11.20
C HIS A 43 -19.07 13.34 11.01
N ARG A 44 -19.07 11.99 11.07
CA ARG A 44 -20.22 11.10 10.80
C ARG A 44 -21.12 11.65 9.68
N SER A 45 -20.49 12.02 8.59
CA SER A 45 -21.19 12.70 7.50
C SER A 45 -22.27 11.76 6.95
N ARG A 46 -23.53 12.20 6.92
CA ARG A 46 -24.64 11.47 6.26
C ARG A 46 -24.42 11.29 4.74
N ARG A 47 -23.37 11.87 4.15
CA ARG A 47 -23.04 11.71 2.74
C ARG A 47 -22.43 10.32 2.51
N GLN A 48 -22.91 9.63 1.48
CA GLN A 48 -22.38 8.33 1.04
C GLN A 48 -21.09 8.46 0.22
N VAL A 49 -20.40 9.59 0.35
CA VAL A 49 -19.30 10.03 -0.49
C VAL A 49 -18.24 10.65 0.41
N VAL A 50 -16.97 10.31 0.16
CA VAL A 50 -15.84 10.80 0.95
C VAL A 50 -14.93 11.72 0.13
N VAL A 51 -14.31 11.16 -0.91
CA VAL A 51 -13.31 11.83 -1.74
C VAL A 51 -13.91 12.00 -3.12
N TYR A 52 -14.20 13.23 -3.56
CA TYR A 52 -14.73 13.52 -4.91
C TYR A 52 -15.82 12.54 -5.40
N ASP A 53 -16.91 12.38 -4.65
CA ASP A 53 -18.02 11.48 -5.04
C ASP A 53 -17.71 9.97 -5.03
N ILE A 54 -16.56 9.57 -4.46
CA ILE A 54 -16.18 8.17 -4.29
C ILE A 54 -16.84 7.59 -3.03
N PRO A 55 -17.45 6.38 -3.12
CA PRO A 55 -18.03 5.69 -1.97
C PRO A 55 -17.00 5.42 -0.86
N PRO A 56 -17.36 5.58 0.44
CA PRO A 56 -16.45 5.37 1.57
C PRO A 56 -15.84 3.98 1.60
N GLU A 57 -16.62 2.96 1.28
CA GLU A 57 -16.12 1.59 1.29
C GLU A 57 -15.13 1.34 0.15
N PHE A 58 -15.27 2.00 -1.01
CA PHE A 58 -14.27 1.92 -2.08
C PHE A 58 -12.93 2.52 -1.60
N VAL A 59 -12.99 3.67 -0.93
CA VAL A 59 -11.80 4.32 -0.34
C VAL A 59 -11.17 3.42 0.73
N ARG A 60 -11.99 2.79 1.59
CA ARG A 60 -11.53 1.86 2.62
C ARG A 60 -10.79 0.66 2.02
N ASP A 61 -11.36 0.04 0.98
CA ASP A 61 -10.74 -1.13 0.35
C ASP A 61 -9.46 -0.75 -0.39
N TRP A 62 -9.43 0.43 -1.03
CA TRP A 62 -8.22 1.00 -1.63
C TRP A 62 -7.12 1.28 -0.60
N LEU A 63 -7.47 1.84 0.57
CA LEU A 63 -6.51 2.06 1.67
C LEU A 63 -5.97 0.72 2.21
N ALA A 64 -6.84 -0.27 2.39
CA ALA A 64 -6.45 -1.60 2.85
C ALA A 64 -5.49 -2.30 1.85
N PHE A 65 -5.71 -2.12 0.55
CA PHE A 65 -4.79 -2.59 -0.48
C PHE A 65 -3.39 -1.96 -0.33
N HIS A 66 -3.31 -0.63 -0.16
CA HIS A 66 -2.05 0.07 0.01
C HIS A 66 -1.32 -0.26 1.32
N ASP A 67 -2.04 -0.49 2.41
CA ASP A 67 -1.44 -0.94 3.67
C ASP A 67 -0.82 -2.34 3.55
N ARG A 68 -1.46 -3.24 2.80
CA ARG A 68 -0.90 -4.56 2.49
C ARG A 68 0.34 -4.46 1.61
N ASP A 69 0.35 -3.57 0.61
CA ASP A 69 1.53 -3.36 -0.24
C ASP A 69 2.72 -2.82 0.57
N LYS A 70 2.48 -1.81 1.43
CA LYS A 70 3.51 -1.30 2.34
C LYS A 70 4.06 -2.39 3.27
N THR A 71 3.19 -3.21 3.85
CA THR A 71 3.61 -4.31 4.73
C THR A 71 4.46 -5.34 3.98
N ARG A 72 4.09 -5.68 2.73
CA ARG A 72 4.88 -6.58 1.88
C ARG A 72 6.24 -5.99 1.55
N ARG A 73 6.29 -4.73 1.12
CA ARG A 73 7.56 -4.03 0.84
C ARG A 73 8.44 -3.97 2.06
N GLN A 74 7.89 -3.65 3.24
CA GLN A 74 8.66 -3.57 4.47
C GLN A 74 9.24 -4.93 4.86
N ARG A 75 8.48 -6.03 4.73
CA ARG A 75 8.99 -7.38 4.95
C ARG A 75 10.09 -7.75 3.95
N LEU A 76 9.92 -7.41 2.68
CA LEU A 76 10.96 -7.61 1.65
C LEU A 76 12.24 -6.88 2.03
N TRP A 77 12.14 -5.61 2.45
CA TRP A 77 13.29 -4.85 2.93
C TRP A 77 13.95 -5.50 4.15
N GLN A 78 13.17 -5.95 5.14
CA GLN A 78 13.71 -6.65 6.30
C GLN A 78 14.48 -7.90 5.91
N LEU A 79 13.98 -8.69 4.95
CA LEU A 79 14.66 -9.88 4.46
C LEU A 79 15.97 -9.53 3.73
N ILE A 80 15.97 -8.50 2.86
CA ILE A 80 17.18 -8.05 2.17
C ILE A 80 18.25 -7.64 3.19
N PHE A 81 17.89 -6.84 4.19
CA PHE A 81 18.82 -6.44 5.25
C PHE A 81 19.35 -7.63 6.05
N ALA A 82 18.50 -8.61 6.36
CA ALA A 82 18.92 -9.81 7.07
C ALA A 82 19.96 -10.61 6.26
N VAL A 83 19.72 -10.82 4.95
CA VAL A 83 20.67 -11.52 4.07
C VAL A 83 22.00 -10.77 3.98
N VAL A 84 21.95 -9.45 3.79
CA VAL A 84 23.16 -8.62 3.73
C VAL A 84 23.95 -8.68 5.04
N ALA A 85 23.27 -8.65 6.19
CA ALA A 85 23.92 -8.76 7.49
C ALA A 85 24.60 -10.13 7.69
N ILE A 86 23.95 -11.23 7.29
CA ILE A 86 24.53 -12.57 7.34
C ILE A 86 25.76 -12.67 6.44
N ALA A 87 25.68 -12.16 5.21
CA ALA A 87 26.81 -12.16 4.28
C ALA A 87 27.99 -11.34 4.83
N ALA A 88 27.73 -10.15 5.36
CA ALA A 88 28.76 -9.33 5.99
C ALA A 88 29.43 -10.04 7.19
N LEU A 89 28.65 -10.73 8.02
CA LEU A 89 29.17 -11.51 9.14
C LEU A 89 30.05 -12.67 8.65
N ALA A 90 29.62 -13.40 7.62
CA ALA A 90 30.40 -14.50 7.05
C ALA A 90 31.74 -13.99 6.46
N ILE A 91 31.72 -12.86 5.76
CA ILE A 91 32.94 -12.22 5.23
C ILE A 91 33.87 -11.80 6.36
N ALA A 92 33.34 -11.18 7.42
CA ALA A 92 34.14 -10.76 8.57
C ALA A 92 34.79 -11.96 9.29
N VAL A 93 34.03 -13.04 9.50
CA VAL A 93 34.55 -14.28 10.09
C VAL A 93 35.63 -14.91 9.21
N ALA A 94 35.43 -14.97 7.90
CA ALA A 94 36.43 -15.50 6.97
C ALA A 94 37.71 -14.65 6.95
N ALA A 95 37.58 -13.32 6.97
CA ALA A 95 38.72 -12.41 7.03
C ALA A 95 39.49 -12.55 8.36
N PHE A 96 38.76 -12.68 9.48
CA PHE A 96 39.35 -12.89 10.80
C PHE A 96 40.13 -14.21 10.86
N LEU A 97 39.53 -15.31 10.40
CA LEU A 97 40.21 -16.61 10.33
C LEU A 97 41.47 -16.55 9.46
N ARG A 98 41.39 -15.89 8.30
CA ARG A 98 42.53 -15.70 7.40
C ARG A 98 43.66 -14.86 8.02
N SER A 99 43.34 -13.93 8.93
CA SER A 99 44.35 -13.12 9.62
C SER A 99 45.09 -13.86 10.74
N MET A 100 44.57 -15.01 11.18
CA MET A 100 45.16 -15.84 12.25
C MET A 100 46.00 -17.02 11.75
N THR A 101 45.86 -17.39 10.48
CA THR A 101 46.69 -18.37 9.76
C THR A 101 47.84 -17.70 9.04
#